data_AF-A0A8C2Q142-F1
#
_entry.id   AF-A0A8C2Q142-F1
#
_cell.length_a   1.000
_cell.length_b   1.000
_cell.length_c   1.000
_cell.angle_alpha   90.00
_cell.angle_beta   90.00
_cell.angle_gamma   90.00
#
_symmetry.space_group_name_H-M   'P 1'
#
loop_
_entity.id
_entity.type
_entity.pdbx_description
1 polymer ?
#
loop_
_entity_poly.entity_id
_entity_poly.type
_entity_poly.pdbx_seq_one_letter_code
_entity_poly.pdbx_strand_id
1 'polypeptide(L)'
;MLNNLQNVNKNILVLNEIFSISCFFSNQHPILFMQISPKFLHANSTSHTWPFSAIAELIDNSYDPDVRARQIWIDWTRIRGLDCLSFMDNGEGLTRARLHKMLSFGFSEKKATKSHIPVGVYGNGFKSGSMRLGKDAIVFTKTRDTMSVGLLSQSYLEAIGAQRVLVPMITFRRDGHNHVADGGSLRAILTHSLFNSEKELFAELRAISAAGPTGTRIIIWNLRTTTNGETEFDFDTDKYDILIRANISDKSNMTPESEYSLRAYCSILYLKPRMQIIIRGQRVKSQLISKSLAHIAQDNYRPSFLVSLQNILFFGVHTHITLLLSQHFLTQGSEQTRTHHFWIQHQKQRALWDYDVP
;
A
#
# COMPACT_ATOMS: atom_id res chain seq x y z
N MET A 1 22.44 -60.13 12.53
CA MET A 1 23.14 -58.92 13.01
C MET A 1 23.40 -58.05 11.79
N LEU A 2 22.46 -57.22 11.33
CA LEU A 2 22.15 -55.86 11.81
C LEU A 2 23.39 -54.94 11.86
N ASN A 3 23.24 -53.78 11.18
CA ASN A 3 24.13 -52.62 11.01
C ASN A 3 24.82 -52.57 9.63
N ASN A 4 24.64 -51.59 8.73
CA ASN A 4 24.02 -50.27 8.85
C ASN A 4 23.44 -49.83 7.49
N LEU A 5 22.16 -49.44 7.53
CA LEU A 5 21.55 -48.47 6.63
C LEU A 5 22.12 -47.08 6.92
N GLN A 6 22.26 -46.27 5.86
CA GLN A 6 22.30 -44.79 5.79
C GLN A 6 23.50 -44.28 4.99
N ASN A 7 23.35 -44.27 3.66
CA ASN A 7 24.03 -43.32 2.79
C ASN A 7 22.97 -42.59 1.98
N VAL A 8 22.46 -41.50 2.54
CA VAL A 8 21.54 -40.56 1.91
C VAL A 8 22.21 -39.18 1.89
N ASN A 9 22.27 -38.60 0.69
CA ASN A 9 22.37 -37.17 0.35
C ASN A 9 23.26 -36.26 1.21
N LYS A 10 24.30 -35.69 0.60
CA LYS A 10 24.82 -34.35 0.94
C LYS A 10 25.70 -33.79 -0.20
N ASN A 11 25.07 -33.42 -1.31
CA ASN A 11 25.63 -32.47 -2.29
C ASN A 11 24.55 -31.47 -2.67
N ILE A 12 24.22 -30.60 -1.70
CA ILE A 12 23.58 -29.31 -1.94
C ILE A 12 24.46 -28.30 -1.21
N LEU A 13 25.42 -27.74 -1.94
CA LEU A 13 26.18 -26.57 -1.53
C LEU A 13 25.22 -25.38 -1.52
N VAL A 14 24.62 -25.13 -0.35
CA VAL A 14 23.99 -23.83 -0.06
C VAL A 14 25.14 -22.87 0.23
N LEU A 15 25.52 -22.06 -0.76
CA LEU A 15 26.36 -20.89 -0.58
C LEU A 15 25.57 -19.86 0.26
N ASN A 16 25.65 -20.03 1.58
CA ASN A 16 25.30 -19.03 2.58
C ASN A 16 26.45 -18.00 2.69
N GLU A 17 26.63 -17.17 1.68
CA GLU A 17 27.47 -15.98 1.82
C GLU A 17 26.61 -14.72 1.76
N ILE A 18 26.93 -13.78 2.66
CA ILE A 18 26.27 -12.49 2.93
C ILE A 18 25.15 -12.56 4.00
N PHE A 19 25.44 -13.26 5.10
CA PHE A 19 25.11 -12.77 6.45
C PHE A 19 26.36 -12.96 7.33
N SER A 20 27.36 -12.12 7.12
CA SER A 20 28.48 -11.94 8.05
C SER A 20 28.93 -10.49 8.01
N ILE A 21 28.24 -9.63 8.76
CA ILE A 21 28.98 -8.65 9.54
C ILE A 21 29.43 -9.44 10.77
N SER A 22 30.61 -10.06 10.67
CA SER A 22 31.31 -10.57 11.83
C SER A 22 31.75 -9.36 12.65
N CYS A 23 30.89 -8.90 13.56
CA CYS A 23 31.36 -8.24 14.76
C CYS A 23 32.18 -9.31 15.51
N PHE A 24 33.50 -9.25 15.35
CA PHE A 24 34.43 -9.88 16.27
C PHE A 24 34.26 -9.21 17.64
N PHE A 25 33.27 -9.66 18.42
CA PHE A 25 33.27 -9.51 19.86
C PHE A 25 33.52 -10.90 20.45
N SER A 26 34.68 -10.99 21.11
CA SER A 26 35.13 -12.11 21.91
C SER A 26 34.05 -12.59 22.88
N ASN A 27 33.78 -13.90 22.88
CA ASN A 27 33.10 -14.69 23.91
C ASN A 27 31.88 -14.03 24.60
N GLN A 28 30.66 -14.37 24.15
CA GLN A 28 29.50 -14.67 25.02
C GLN A 28 28.26 -15.06 24.19
N HIS A 29 27.74 -16.28 24.42
CA HIS A 29 26.44 -16.88 24.03
C HIS A 29 25.94 -16.76 22.56
N PRO A 30 25.35 -17.81 21.97
CA PRO A 30 24.66 -17.66 20.69
C PRO A 30 23.47 -16.72 20.84
N ILE A 31 23.59 -15.52 20.28
CA ILE A 31 22.49 -14.55 20.21
C ILE A 31 21.42 -15.12 19.28
N LEU A 32 20.25 -15.45 19.84
CA LEU A 32 19.10 -15.89 19.05
C LEU A 32 18.44 -14.68 18.39
N PHE A 33 18.37 -14.70 17.06
CA PHE A 33 17.63 -13.69 16.30
C PHE A 33 16.13 -13.93 16.43
N MET A 34 15.37 -12.85 16.68
CA MET A 34 13.90 -12.90 16.65
C MET A 34 13.42 -13.31 15.27
N GLN A 35 12.56 -14.32 15.22
CA GLN A 35 11.97 -14.82 13.97
C GLN A 35 10.51 -14.41 13.88
N ILE A 36 10.08 -14.08 12.66
CA ILE A 36 8.71 -13.70 12.38
C ILE A 36 8.02 -14.90 11.73
N SER A 37 7.00 -15.42 12.41
CA SER A 37 6.14 -16.48 11.88
C SER A 37 5.33 -15.98 10.68
N PRO A 38 5.10 -16.79 9.63
CA PRO A 38 4.20 -16.41 8.53
C PRO A 38 2.81 -15.97 8.97
N LYS A 39 2.28 -16.53 10.07
CA LYS A 39 0.99 -16.11 10.66
C LYS A 39 0.96 -14.63 11.05
N PHE A 40 2.13 -14.03 11.31
CA PHE A 40 2.24 -12.60 11.58
C PHE A 40 1.81 -11.74 10.40
N LEU A 41 1.94 -12.20 9.14
CA LEU A 41 1.47 -11.44 7.98
C LEU A 41 -0.04 -11.19 8.04
N HIS A 42 -0.80 -12.21 8.43
CA HIS A 42 -2.22 -12.08 8.67
C HIS A 42 -2.52 -11.19 9.89
N ALA A 43 -1.88 -11.45 11.02
CA ALA A 43 -2.08 -10.65 12.25
C ALA A 43 -1.76 -9.16 12.04
N ASN A 44 -0.73 -8.86 11.26
CA ASN A 44 -0.34 -7.49 10.93
C ASN A 44 -1.34 -6.80 9.98
N SER A 45 -2.13 -7.56 9.23
CA SER A 45 -3.16 -7.01 8.35
C SER A 45 -4.41 -6.51 9.08
N THR A 46 -4.63 -6.96 10.33
CA THR A 46 -5.83 -6.59 11.10
C THR A 46 -5.77 -5.18 11.67
N SER A 47 -4.66 -4.46 11.50
CA SER A 47 -4.55 -3.02 11.79
C SER A 47 -5.48 -2.17 10.91
N HIS A 48 -5.90 -2.71 9.77
CA HIS A 48 -6.80 -2.04 8.83
C HIS A 48 -8.18 -2.71 8.88
N THR A 49 -9.14 -2.05 9.53
CA THR A 49 -10.55 -2.46 9.50
C THR A 49 -11.18 -2.11 8.15
N TRP A 50 -10.77 -0.99 7.54
CA TRP A 50 -11.31 -0.47 6.30
C TRP A 50 -10.35 -0.63 5.12
N PRO A 51 -10.76 -1.21 3.98
CA PRO A 51 -9.85 -1.54 2.88
C PRO A 51 -9.22 -0.32 2.20
N PHE A 52 -9.90 0.83 2.14
CA PHE A 52 -9.31 2.04 1.57
C PHE A 52 -8.17 2.60 2.41
N SER A 53 -8.16 2.36 3.73
CA SER A 53 -6.99 2.69 4.56
C SER A 53 -5.75 1.88 4.18
N ALA A 54 -5.92 0.61 3.78
CA ALA A 54 -4.84 -0.23 3.28
C ALA A 54 -4.36 0.21 1.88
N ILE A 55 -5.28 0.68 1.03
CA ILE A 55 -4.92 1.30 -0.25
C ILE A 55 -4.13 2.61 -0.02
N ALA A 56 -4.54 3.43 0.96
CA ALA A 56 -3.87 4.68 1.28
C ALA A 56 -2.39 4.48 1.62
N GLU A 57 -2.06 3.46 2.41
CA GLU A 57 -0.65 3.09 2.72
C GLU A 57 0.20 2.84 1.47
N LEU A 58 -0.38 2.25 0.41
CA LEU A 58 0.32 2.04 -0.85
C LEU A 58 0.49 3.35 -1.62
N ILE A 59 -0.52 4.21 -1.63
CA ILE A 59 -0.46 5.54 -2.25
C ILE A 59 0.60 6.40 -1.55
N ASP A 60 0.66 6.35 -0.21
CA ASP A 60 1.62 7.13 0.59
C ASP A 60 3.07 6.75 0.29
N ASN A 61 3.34 5.46 0.08
CA ASN A 61 4.67 5.02 -0.31
C ASN A 61 5.12 5.61 -1.65
N SER A 62 4.22 5.78 -2.62
CA SER A 62 4.53 6.44 -3.89
C SER A 62 4.63 7.97 -3.74
N TYR A 63 3.81 8.54 -2.84
CA TYR A 63 3.79 9.98 -2.55
C TYR A 63 5.06 10.46 -1.83
N ASP A 64 5.67 9.61 -1.03
CA ASP A 64 6.76 9.96 -0.12
C ASP A 64 7.99 10.59 -0.82
N PRO A 65 8.71 11.49 -0.12
CA PRO A 65 9.78 12.31 -0.71
C PRO A 65 11.01 11.55 -1.19
N ASP A 66 11.14 10.27 -0.88
CA ASP A 66 12.20 9.37 -1.33
C ASP A 66 11.81 8.54 -2.56
N VAL A 67 10.53 8.56 -2.95
CA VAL A 67 10.00 7.95 -4.19
C VAL A 67 9.60 9.02 -5.21
N ARG A 68 8.99 10.12 -4.75
CA ARG A 68 8.64 11.32 -5.54
C ARG A 68 7.86 11.02 -6.83
N ALA A 69 6.94 10.05 -6.79
CA ALA A 69 6.11 9.77 -7.95
C ALA A 69 5.27 11.00 -8.33
N ARG A 70 5.16 11.26 -9.63
CA ARG A 70 4.28 12.31 -10.17
C ARG A 70 2.87 11.78 -10.37
N GLN A 71 2.77 10.50 -10.68
CA GLN A 71 1.53 9.80 -10.96
C GLN A 71 1.55 8.42 -10.31
N ILE A 72 0.39 8.02 -9.82
CA ILE A 72 0.09 6.64 -9.44
C ILE A 72 -1.18 6.19 -10.18
N TRP A 73 -1.13 4.99 -10.75
CA TRP A 73 -2.22 4.30 -11.39
C TRP A 73 -2.68 3.15 -10.52
N ILE A 74 -3.97 3.17 -10.16
CA ILE A 74 -4.64 2.13 -9.40
C ILE A 74 -5.66 1.48 -10.34
N ASP A 75 -5.51 0.19 -10.58
CA ASP A 75 -6.35 -0.53 -11.52
C ASP A 75 -6.76 -1.90 -10.99
N TRP A 76 -7.84 -2.43 -11.56
CA TRP A 76 -8.23 -3.82 -11.45
C TRP A 76 -7.92 -4.52 -12.77
N THR A 77 -7.33 -5.69 -12.68
CA THR A 77 -7.06 -6.55 -13.83
C THR A 77 -7.29 -8.01 -13.45
N ARG A 78 -7.46 -8.86 -14.46
CA ARG A 78 -7.57 -10.31 -14.28
C ARG A 78 -6.36 -10.99 -14.89
N ILE A 79 -5.55 -11.64 -14.04
CA ILE A 79 -4.35 -12.37 -14.47
C ILE A 79 -4.60 -13.85 -14.14
N ARG A 80 -4.54 -14.71 -15.17
CA ARG A 80 -4.83 -16.15 -15.04
C ARG A 80 -6.16 -16.45 -14.34
N GLY A 81 -7.19 -15.66 -14.63
CA GLY A 81 -8.53 -15.82 -14.05
C GLY A 81 -8.69 -15.28 -12.64
N LEU A 82 -7.63 -14.79 -12.00
CA LEU A 82 -7.68 -14.20 -10.66
C LEU A 82 -7.81 -12.68 -10.73
N ASP A 83 -8.74 -12.13 -9.94
CA ASP A 83 -8.88 -10.69 -9.78
C ASP A 83 -7.69 -10.13 -9.01
N CYS A 84 -7.10 -9.07 -9.55
CA CYS A 84 -5.88 -8.46 -9.06
C CYS A 84 -6.05 -6.95 -8.93
N LEU A 85 -5.57 -6.39 -7.83
CA LEU A 85 -5.35 -4.95 -7.70
C LEU A 85 -3.91 -4.62 -8.12
N SER A 86 -3.75 -3.65 -9.01
CA SER A 86 -2.46 -3.18 -9.51
C SER A 86 -2.24 -1.73 -9.11
N PHE A 87 -1.11 -1.46 -8.47
CA PHE A 87 -0.66 -0.11 -8.09
C PHE A 87 0.65 0.15 -8.82
N MET A 88 0.66 1.08 -9.76
CA MET A 88 1.86 1.44 -10.51
C MET A 88 2.17 2.91 -10.30
N ASP A 89 3.41 3.25 -10.03
CA ASP A 89 3.88 4.63 -9.96
C ASP A 89 5.10 4.86 -10.86
N ASN A 90 5.32 6.12 -11.22
CA ASN A 90 6.48 6.57 -11.98
C ASN A 90 7.53 7.30 -11.13
N GLY A 91 7.67 6.88 -9.87
CA GLY A 91 8.71 7.38 -8.97
C GLY A 91 10.10 6.86 -9.30
N GLU A 92 11.04 7.02 -8.35
CA GLU A 92 12.46 6.65 -8.53
C GLU A 92 12.71 5.13 -8.58
N GLY A 93 11.72 4.31 -8.18
CA GLY A 93 11.90 2.87 -7.98
C GLY A 93 12.78 2.52 -6.79
N LEU A 94 13.08 1.24 -6.63
CA LEU A 94 13.81 0.69 -5.49
C LEU A 94 15.01 -0.13 -5.93
N THR A 95 16.15 0.12 -5.32
CA THR A 95 17.31 -0.79 -5.44
C THR A 95 17.00 -2.10 -4.71
N ARG A 96 17.75 -3.17 -5.02
CA ARG A 96 17.61 -4.46 -4.31
C ARG A 96 17.62 -4.31 -2.79
N ALA A 97 18.53 -3.50 -2.26
CA ALA A 97 18.62 -3.24 -0.82
C ALA A 97 17.38 -2.52 -0.26
N ARG A 98 16.84 -1.53 -0.98
CA ARG A 98 15.59 -0.83 -0.57
C ARG A 98 14.38 -1.74 -0.69
N LEU A 99 14.29 -2.57 -1.73
CA LEU A 99 13.23 -3.58 -1.87
C LEU A 99 13.29 -4.59 -0.72
N HIS A 100 14.48 -5.07 -0.36
CA HIS A 100 14.66 -5.97 0.78
C HIS A 100 14.19 -5.35 2.09
N LYS A 101 14.55 -4.10 2.37
CA LYS A 101 14.04 -3.34 3.53
C LYS A 101 12.52 -3.13 3.45
N MET A 102 11.98 -2.83 2.28
CA MET A 102 10.54 -2.67 2.06
C MET A 102 9.76 -3.95 2.36
N LEU A 103 10.34 -5.14 2.09
CA LEU A 103 9.69 -6.43 2.35
C LEU A 103 10.02 -6.97 3.76
N SER A 104 11.07 -6.46 4.41
CA SER A 104 11.45 -6.82 5.78
C SER A 104 10.74 -5.96 6.82
N PHE A 105 10.39 -6.51 7.98
CA PHE A 105 9.73 -5.75 9.04
C PHE A 105 10.69 -4.81 9.80
N GLY A 106 10.19 -3.66 10.25
CA GLY A 106 10.91 -2.75 11.15
C GLY A 106 11.95 -1.83 10.51
N PHE A 107 12.09 -1.81 9.19
CA PHE A 107 13.02 -0.91 8.49
C PHE A 107 12.30 0.30 7.90
N SER A 108 12.60 1.50 8.41
CA SER A 108 12.24 2.78 7.79
C SER A 108 13.43 3.74 7.87
N GLU A 109 13.92 4.20 6.72
CA GLU A 109 15.00 5.20 6.63
C GLU A 109 14.48 6.53 6.05
N LYS A 110 13.16 6.75 6.14
CA LYS A 110 12.51 7.93 5.55
C LYS A 110 12.93 9.19 6.31
N LYS A 111 13.68 10.06 5.64
CA LYS A 111 14.14 11.35 6.18
C LYS A 111 13.22 12.48 5.72
N ALA A 112 12.80 13.32 6.65
CA ALA A 112 12.08 14.53 6.32
C ALA A 112 12.97 15.48 5.48
N THR A 113 12.39 16.05 4.42
CA THR A 113 12.99 17.16 3.68
C THR A 113 12.29 18.46 4.07
N LYS A 114 12.99 19.61 4.02
CA LYS A 114 12.46 20.92 4.47
C LYS A 114 11.08 21.28 3.89
N SER A 115 10.68 20.74 2.73
CA SER A 115 9.39 21.01 2.07
C SER A 115 8.44 19.81 2.02
N HIS A 116 8.87 18.61 2.44
CA HIS A 116 8.09 17.38 2.39
C HIS A 116 8.46 16.42 3.52
N ILE A 117 7.51 16.26 4.45
CA ILE A 117 7.54 15.29 5.54
C ILE A 117 6.99 13.96 4.98
N PRO A 118 7.71 12.84 5.12
CA PRO A 118 7.20 11.52 4.73
C PRO A 118 6.00 11.13 5.60
N VAL A 119 5.04 10.45 5.02
CA VAL A 119 3.86 9.89 5.70
C VAL A 119 4.23 8.57 6.37
N GLY A 120 5.01 7.72 5.69
CA GLY A 120 5.41 6.42 6.25
C GLY A 120 6.48 6.56 7.32
N VAL A 121 6.13 6.38 8.60
CA VAL A 121 7.12 6.43 9.70
C VAL A 121 7.52 5.03 10.17
N TYR A 122 6.60 4.06 10.12
CA TYR A 122 6.73 2.78 10.84
C TYR A 122 7.39 1.65 10.04
N GLY A 123 7.60 1.82 8.73
CA GLY A 123 8.15 0.76 7.87
C GLY A 123 7.23 -0.46 7.74
N ASN A 124 5.93 -0.33 8.07
CA ASN A 124 4.97 -1.43 8.10
C ASN A 124 3.85 -1.32 7.04
N GLY A 125 3.56 -0.10 6.55
CA GLY A 125 2.40 0.20 5.71
C GLY A 125 2.22 -0.71 4.49
N PHE A 126 3.30 -1.00 3.76
CA PHE A 126 3.23 -1.94 2.63
C PHE A 126 2.78 -3.34 3.08
N LYS A 127 3.34 -3.86 4.18
CA LYS A 127 3.05 -5.24 4.63
C LYS A 127 1.62 -5.33 5.18
N SER A 128 1.23 -4.41 6.07
CA SER A 128 -0.11 -4.38 6.63
C SER A 128 -1.16 -4.13 5.55
N GLY A 129 -0.93 -3.15 4.67
CA GLY A 129 -1.84 -2.80 3.59
C GLY A 129 -1.99 -3.89 2.55
N SER A 130 -0.89 -4.42 2.01
CA SER A 130 -0.96 -5.48 0.99
C SER A 130 -1.61 -6.76 1.52
N MET A 131 -1.25 -7.20 2.73
CA MET A 131 -1.83 -8.38 3.37
C MET A 131 -3.27 -8.17 3.85
N ARG A 132 -3.72 -6.90 3.98
CA ARG A 132 -5.14 -6.58 4.21
C ARG A 132 -5.94 -6.77 2.92
N LEU A 133 -5.41 -6.38 1.78
CA LEU A 133 -6.12 -6.41 0.49
C LEU A 133 -6.18 -7.82 -0.11
N GLY A 134 -5.11 -8.60 0.01
CA GLY A 134 -5.05 -9.97 -0.50
C GLY A 134 -4.02 -10.83 0.21
N LYS A 135 -4.03 -12.14 -0.07
CA LYS A 135 -3.08 -13.07 0.54
C LYS A 135 -1.67 -12.93 -0.02
N ASP A 136 -1.56 -12.45 -1.25
CA ASP A 136 -0.32 -12.49 -2.00
C ASP A 136 -0.07 -11.19 -2.75
N ALA A 137 1.17 -10.71 -2.69
CA ALA A 137 1.63 -9.51 -3.34
C ALA A 137 2.99 -9.72 -4.00
N ILE A 138 3.14 -9.20 -5.22
CA ILE A 138 4.40 -9.18 -5.96
C ILE A 138 4.73 -7.73 -6.32
N VAL A 139 6.00 -7.39 -6.13
CA VAL A 139 6.52 -6.04 -6.36
C VAL A 139 7.52 -6.11 -7.49
N PHE A 140 7.23 -5.40 -8.57
CA PHE A 140 8.15 -5.10 -9.66
C PHE A 140 8.67 -3.70 -9.46
N THR A 141 9.98 -3.49 -9.55
CA THR A 141 10.53 -2.16 -9.37
C THR A 141 11.73 -1.95 -10.30
N LYS A 142 11.82 -0.73 -10.83
CA LYS A 142 12.82 -0.35 -11.83
C LYS A 142 13.44 0.97 -11.43
N THR A 143 14.76 0.96 -11.26
CA THR A 143 15.58 2.17 -11.13
C THR A 143 16.28 2.47 -12.46
N ARG A 144 17.13 3.49 -12.46
CA ARG A 144 18.00 3.78 -13.61
C ARG A 144 19.02 2.67 -13.88
N ASP A 145 19.35 1.87 -12.88
CA ASP A 145 20.46 0.92 -12.96
C ASP A 145 19.99 -0.55 -12.92
N THR A 146 18.92 -0.84 -12.18
CA THR A 146 18.50 -2.22 -11.86
C THR A 146 16.99 -2.41 -12.00
N MET A 147 16.58 -3.66 -12.21
CA MET A 147 15.19 -4.09 -12.15
C MET A 147 15.08 -5.25 -11.16
N SER A 148 14.19 -5.16 -10.19
CA SER A 148 14.04 -6.18 -9.15
C SER A 148 12.59 -6.64 -9.04
N VAL A 149 12.42 -7.90 -8.66
CA VAL A 149 11.12 -8.48 -8.35
C VAL A 149 11.18 -9.10 -6.96
N GLY A 150 10.16 -8.84 -6.14
CA GLY A 150 10.04 -9.41 -4.79
C GLY A 150 8.65 -9.96 -4.56
N LEU A 151 8.56 -11.11 -3.89
CA LEU A 151 7.31 -11.81 -3.61
C LEU A 151 7.05 -11.85 -2.09
N LEU A 152 5.92 -11.30 -1.66
CA LEU A 152 5.39 -11.43 -0.31
C LEU A 152 4.06 -12.18 -0.39
N SER A 153 4.10 -13.49 -0.15
CA SER A 153 2.96 -14.38 -0.41
C SER A 153 2.72 -15.32 0.77
N GLN A 154 1.51 -15.25 1.33
CA GLN A 154 1.07 -16.20 2.36
C GLN A 154 0.92 -17.60 1.75
N SER A 155 0.38 -17.70 0.54
CA SER A 155 0.20 -18.99 -0.15
C SER A 155 1.53 -19.69 -0.45
N TYR A 156 2.56 -18.95 -0.83
CA TYR A 156 3.92 -19.49 -0.99
C TYR A 156 4.45 -20.06 0.34
N LEU A 157 4.35 -19.28 1.42
CA LEU A 157 4.86 -19.68 2.73
C LEU A 157 4.13 -20.91 3.28
N GLU A 158 2.82 -20.99 3.08
CA GLU A 158 1.99 -22.16 3.41
C GLU A 158 2.40 -23.38 2.57
N ALA A 159 2.54 -23.22 1.26
CA ALA A 159 2.88 -24.32 0.34
C ALA A 159 4.22 -25.00 0.66
N ILE A 160 5.21 -24.24 1.15
CA ILE A 160 6.52 -24.79 1.53
C ILE A 160 6.61 -25.17 3.02
N GLY A 161 5.52 -25.01 3.79
CA GLY A 161 5.53 -25.26 5.23
C GLY A 161 6.52 -24.38 6.00
N ALA A 162 6.70 -23.12 5.58
CA ALA A 162 7.69 -22.23 6.16
C ALA A 162 7.39 -21.94 7.65
N GLN A 163 8.42 -22.05 8.49
CA GLN A 163 8.31 -21.65 9.91
C GLN A 163 8.61 -20.16 10.13
N ARG A 164 9.24 -19.51 9.14
CA ARG A 164 9.62 -18.09 9.14
C ARG A 164 9.23 -17.43 7.83
N VAL A 165 9.01 -16.12 7.85
CA VAL A 165 8.76 -15.35 6.62
C VAL A 165 10.01 -15.41 5.73
N LEU A 166 9.84 -15.98 4.54
CA LEU A 166 10.81 -16.01 3.45
C LEU A 166 10.29 -15.16 2.30
N VAL A 167 11.15 -14.33 1.73
CA VAL A 167 10.77 -13.37 0.68
C VAL A 167 11.64 -13.63 -0.55
N PRO A 168 11.16 -14.39 -1.53
CA PRO A 168 11.86 -14.57 -2.79
C PRO A 168 12.09 -13.23 -3.47
N MET A 169 13.33 -12.97 -3.86
CA MET A 169 13.74 -11.74 -4.53
C MET A 169 14.75 -12.04 -5.63
N ILE A 170 14.54 -11.42 -6.78
CA ILE A 170 15.45 -11.49 -7.91
C ILE A 170 15.82 -10.09 -8.41
N THR A 171 16.98 -9.94 -9.02
CA THR A 171 17.40 -8.68 -9.63
C THR A 171 18.05 -8.91 -10.99
N PHE A 172 17.41 -8.37 -12.02
CA PHE A 172 17.89 -8.32 -13.38
C PHE A 172 18.79 -7.10 -13.57
N ARG A 173 19.92 -7.31 -14.23
CA ARG A 173 20.69 -6.23 -14.84
C ARG A 173 19.97 -5.77 -16.11
N ARG A 174 20.24 -4.55 -16.59
CA ARG A 174 19.55 -3.99 -17.78
C ARG A 174 19.84 -4.74 -19.09
N ASP A 175 20.89 -5.55 -19.13
CA ASP A 175 21.18 -6.49 -20.23
C ASP A 175 20.22 -7.68 -20.28
N GLY A 176 19.31 -7.81 -19.32
CA GLY A 176 18.33 -8.88 -19.25
C GLY A 176 18.86 -10.15 -18.57
N HIS A 177 20.10 -10.14 -18.05
CA HIS A 177 20.64 -11.28 -17.33
C HIS A 177 20.36 -11.18 -15.83
N ASN A 178 19.93 -12.30 -15.27
CA ASN A 178 19.77 -12.50 -13.83
C ASN A 178 21.12 -12.61 -13.13
N HIS A 179 21.19 -12.15 -11.89
CA HIS A 179 22.30 -12.56 -11.02
C HIS A 179 22.21 -14.05 -10.74
N VAL A 180 23.29 -14.80 -10.99
CA VAL A 180 23.36 -16.27 -10.84
C VAL A 180 22.95 -16.72 -9.43
N ALA A 181 23.19 -15.89 -8.41
CA ALA A 181 22.84 -16.15 -7.02
C ALA A 181 21.31 -16.21 -6.73
N ASP A 182 20.46 -15.77 -7.65
CA ASP A 182 19.01 -15.65 -7.44
C ASP A 182 18.20 -16.89 -7.88
N GLY A 183 18.84 -17.98 -8.31
CA GLY A 183 18.14 -19.14 -8.92
C GLY A 183 17.06 -19.77 -8.05
N GLY A 184 17.28 -19.87 -6.74
CA GLY A 184 16.27 -20.39 -5.80
C GLY A 184 15.05 -19.47 -5.68
N SER A 185 15.29 -18.16 -5.57
CA SER A 185 14.23 -17.14 -5.54
C SER A 185 13.45 -17.10 -6.84
N LEU A 186 14.14 -17.17 -7.99
CA LEU A 186 13.51 -17.19 -9.30
C LEU A 186 12.56 -18.39 -9.40
N ARG A 187 13.03 -19.60 -9.08
CA ARG A 187 12.19 -20.80 -9.08
C ARG A 187 10.97 -20.64 -8.19
N ALA A 188 11.14 -20.11 -6.98
CA ALA A 188 10.01 -19.86 -6.07
C ALA A 188 8.98 -18.89 -6.68
N ILE A 189 9.42 -17.79 -7.31
CA ILE A 189 8.52 -16.85 -7.98
C ILE A 189 7.80 -17.52 -9.16
N LEU A 190 8.52 -18.24 -10.02
CA LEU A 190 7.93 -18.88 -11.20
C LEU A 190 6.95 -20.00 -10.85
N THR A 191 7.16 -20.70 -9.73
CA THR A 191 6.28 -21.78 -9.28
C THR A 191 5.05 -21.26 -8.51
N HIS A 192 5.20 -20.21 -7.69
CA HIS A 192 4.17 -19.82 -6.71
C HIS A 192 3.53 -18.45 -6.96
N SER A 193 4.01 -17.66 -7.91
CA SER A 193 3.36 -16.39 -8.29
C SER A 193 2.41 -16.56 -9.48
N LEU A 194 1.77 -15.45 -9.90
CA LEU A 194 0.95 -15.39 -11.12
C LEU A 194 1.76 -15.52 -12.41
N PHE A 195 3.09 -15.46 -12.35
CA PHE A 195 3.96 -15.39 -13.52
C PHE A 195 4.89 -16.59 -13.54
N ASN A 196 4.76 -17.43 -14.56
CA ASN A 196 5.42 -18.74 -14.61
C ASN A 196 6.62 -18.80 -15.58
N SER A 197 6.99 -17.66 -16.17
CA SER A 197 8.22 -17.53 -16.96
C SER A 197 8.93 -16.21 -16.70
N GLU A 198 10.26 -16.18 -16.90
CA GLU A 198 11.03 -14.94 -16.86
C GLU A 198 10.52 -13.91 -17.87
N LYS A 199 10.06 -14.35 -19.04
CA LYS A 199 9.50 -13.48 -20.08
C LYS A 199 8.28 -12.70 -19.58
N GLU A 200 7.41 -13.34 -18.81
CA GLU A 200 6.26 -12.70 -18.17
C GLU A 200 6.69 -11.68 -17.12
N LEU A 201 7.63 -12.03 -16.23
CA LEU A 201 8.18 -11.09 -15.24
C LEU A 201 8.83 -9.86 -15.91
N PHE A 202 9.57 -10.09 -17.00
CA PHE A 202 10.16 -9.02 -17.79
C PHE A 202 9.12 -8.14 -18.49
N ALA A 203 7.98 -8.69 -18.91
CA ALA A 203 6.90 -7.91 -19.50
C ALA A 203 6.33 -6.90 -18.49
N GLU A 204 6.15 -7.31 -17.24
CA GLU A 204 5.70 -6.45 -16.15
C GLU A 204 6.72 -5.34 -15.81
N LEU A 205 8.01 -5.68 -15.76
CA LEU A 205 9.08 -4.68 -15.61
C LEU A 205 9.13 -3.68 -16.77
N ARG A 206 8.86 -4.15 -18.00
CA ARG A 206 8.77 -3.26 -19.17
C ARG A 206 7.52 -2.39 -19.13
N ALA A 207 6.40 -2.85 -18.58
CA ALA A 207 5.17 -2.06 -18.46
C ALA A 207 5.40 -0.76 -17.65
N ILE A 208 6.25 -0.82 -16.61
CA ILE A 208 6.68 0.39 -15.86
C ILE A 208 7.32 1.42 -16.80
N SER A 209 8.03 0.96 -17.83
CA SER A 209 8.73 1.82 -18.80
C SER A 209 7.78 2.67 -19.65
N ALA A 210 6.51 2.27 -19.78
CA ALA A 210 5.49 3.05 -20.47
C ALA A 210 5.10 4.32 -19.70
N ALA A 211 5.24 4.31 -18.37
CA ALA A 211 4.91 5.43 -17.48
C ALA A 211 6.13 6.32 -17.14
N GLY A 212 7.35 5.81 -17.30
CA GLY A 212 8.58 6.54 -17.03
C GLY A 212 9.84 5.67 -17.07
N PRO A 213 11.05 6.25 -16.99
CA PRO A 213 12.30 5.48 -17.00
C PRO A 213 12.50 4.62 -15.74
N THR A 214 11.80 4.97 -14.65
CA THR A 214 11.83 4.35 -13.33
C THR A 214 10.41 4.26 -12.78
N GLY A 215 10.22 3.43 -11.75
CA GLY A 215 8.94 3.29 -11.08
C GLY A 215 8.80 1.97 -10.34
N THR A 216 7.63 1.78 -9.74
CA THR A 216 7.28 0.55 -9.04
C THR A 216 5.89 0.12 -9.45
N ARG A 217 5.67 -1.19 -9.62
CA ARG A 217 4.37 -1.81 -9.85
C ARG A 217 4.16 -2.92 -8.83
N ILE A 218 3.10 -2.80 -8.03
CA ILE A 218 2.67 -3.78 -7.05
C ILE A 218 1.41 -4.44 -7.59
N ILE A 219 1.37 -5.77 -7.59
CA ILE A 219 0.18 -6.54 -7.95
C ILE A 219 -0.20 -7.40 -6.75
N ILE A 220 -1.45 -7.29 -6.32
CA ILE A 220 -2.02 -8.02 -5.18
C ILE A 220 -3.15 -8.89 -5.71
N TRP A 221 -3.14 -10.17 -5.35
CA TRP A 221 -4.16 -11.14 -5.76
C TRP A 221 -4.58 -12.01 -4.58
N ASN A 222 -5.48 -12.96 -4.86
CA ASN A 222 -6.19 -13.71 -3.82
C ASN A 222 -6.82 -12.71 -2.83
N LEU A 223 -7.57 -11.77 -3.41
CA LEU A 223 -8.22 -10.66 -2.71
C LEU A 223 -9.17 -11.20 -1.65
N ARG A 224 -9.40 -10.41 -0.60
CA ARG A 224 -10.41 -10.77 0.40
C ARG A 224 -11.78 -10.87 -0.23
N THR A 225 -12.50 -11.91 0.17
CA THR A 225 -13.86 -12.19 -0.27
C THR A 225 -14.85 -12.04 0.87
N THR A 226 -16.09 -11.71 0.53
CA THR A 226 -17.24 -11.74 1.43
C THR A 226 -17.62 -13.19 1.76
N THR A 227 -18.58 -13.37 2.67
CA THR A 227 -19.16 -14.68 2.98
C THR A 227 -19.78 -15.38 1.77
N ASN A 228 -20.16 -14.61 0.76
CA ASN A 228 -20.76 -15.12 -0.47
C ASN A 228 -19.70 -15.54 -1.52
N GLY A 229 -18.40 -15.44 -1.19
CA GLY A 229 -17.29 -15.85 -2.05
C GLY A 229 -16.87 -14.81 -3.09
N GLU A 230 -17.54 -13.66 -3.15
CA GLU A 230 -17.20 -12.56 -4.05
C GLU A 230 -16.15 -11.63 -3.42
N THR A 231 -15.37 -10.89 -4.21
CA THR A 231 -14.39 -9.90 -3.71
C THR A 231 -15.03 -8.83 -2.81
N GLU A 232 -14.34 -8.29 -1.81
CA GLU A 232 -14.87 -7.18 -0.99
C GLU A 232 -15.12 -5.89 -1.80
N PHE A 233 -14.50 -5.80 -2.98
CA PHE A 233 -14.62 -4.71 -3.93
C PHE A 233 -15.61 -5.02 -5.05
N ASP A 234 -16.39 -4.01 -5.43
CA ASP A 234 -17.19 -3.98 -6.64
C ASP A 234 -16.46 -3.19 -7.73
N PHE A 235 -16.21 -3.85 -8.86
CA PHE A 235 -15.50 -3.32 -10.03
C PHE A 235 -16.43 -3.07 -11.23
N ASP A 236 -17.71 -3.42 -11.11
CA ASP A 236 -18.65 -3.50 -12.22
C ASP A 236 -19.63 -2.32 -12.21
N THR A 237 -20.09 -1.89 -11.03
CA THR A 237 -21.07 -0.78 -10.90
C THR A 237 -20.58 0.52 -11.54
N ASP A 238 -19.30 0.87 -11.34
CA ASP A 238 -18.66 1.98 -12.04
C ASP A 238 -17.32 1.52 -12.63
N LYS A 239 -17.26 1.45 -13.96
CA LYS A 239 -16.05 1.06 -14.71
C LYS A 239 -14.83 1.93 -14.42
N TYR A 240 -15.03 3.16 -13.94
CA TYR A 240 -13.97 4.11 -13.61
C TYR A 240 -13.69 4.21 -12.10
N ASP A 241 -14.28 3.37 -11.27
CA ASP A 241 -14.06 3.39 -9.83
C ASP A 241 -13.77 1.99 -9.27
N ILE A 242 -13.39 1.94 -7.99
CA ILE A 242 -13.28 0.74 -7.19
C ILE A 242 -14.14 1.00 -5.95
N LEU A 243 -15.26 0.28 -5.83
CA LEU A 243 -16.21 0.51 -4.76
C LEU A 243 -16.13 -0.56 -3.67
N ILE A 244 -16.53 -0.26 -2.44
CA ILE A 244 -16.66 -1.25 -1.35
C ILE A 244 -18.09 -1.80 -1.38
N ARG A 245 -18.25 -3.11 -1.63
CA ARG A 245 -19.58 -3.69 -1.86
C ARG A 245 -20.53 -3.55 -0.66
N ALA A 246 -20.04 -3.77 0.56
CA ALA A 246 -20.85 -3.70 1.78
C ALA A 246 -21.48 -2.31 2.00
N ASN A 247 -20.76 -1.26 1.63
CA ASN A 247 -21.23 0.11 1.87
C ASN A 247 -22.16 0.60 0.75
N ILE A 248 -22.25 -0.11 -0.38
CA ILE A 248 -23.20 0.18 -1.47
C ILE A 248 -24.61 -0.30 -1.10
N SER A 249 -24.73 -1.42 -0.38
CA SER A 249 -26.03 -1.90 0.10
C SER A 249 -26.60 -1.02 1.21
N ASP A 250 -25.72 -0.45 2.05
CA ASP A 250 -26.08 0.44 3.15
C ASP A 250 -26.14 1.92 2.73
N LYS A 251 -26.59 2.19 1.50
CA LYS A 251 -26.88 3.55 0.98
C LYS A 251 -28.08 4.17 1.71
N SER A 252 -27.98 4.37 3.02
CA SER A 252 -28.73 5.42 3.68
C SER A 252 -28.26 6.76 3.08
N ASN A 253 -29.16 7.73 2.92
CA ASN A 253 -28.84 9.06 2.35
C ASN A 253 -27.79 9.86 3.16
N MET A 254 -27.20 9.28 4.22
CA MET A 254 -26.27 9.94 5.13
C MET A 254 -24.82 9.44 5.02
N THR A 255 -24.53 8.31 4.35
CA THR A 255 -23.17 7.78 4.23
C THR A 255 -22.36 8.59 3.20
N PRO A 256 -21.23 9.22 3.57
CA PRO A 256 -20.40 9.98 2.63
C PRO A 256 -19.88 9.10 1.49
N GLU A 257 -19.81 9.67 0.28
CA GLU A 257 -19.28 8.98 -0.90
C GLU A 257 -17.86 8.43 -0.68
N SER A 258 -17.04 9.14 0.10
CA SER A 258 -15.67 8.70 0.43
C SER A 258 -15.60 7.42 1.26
N GLU A 259 -16.69 6.97 1.87
CA GLU A 259 -16.73 5.73 2.64
C GLU A 259 -16.86 4.49 1.75
N TYR A 260 -17.26 4.65 0.48
CA TYR A 260 -17.49 3.52 -0.43
C TYR A 260 -16.92 3.69 -1.83
N SER A 261 -16.63 4.92 -2.30
CA SER A 261 -15.96 5.20 -3.56
C SER A 261 -14.48 5.52 -3.33
N LEU A 262 -13.59 4.73 -3.95
CA LEU A 262 -12.15 4.98 -3.85
C LEU A 262 -11.80 6.31 -4.51
N ARG A 263 -12.46 6.66 -5.62
CA ARG A 263 -12.29 7.95 -6.29
C ARG A 263 -12.65 9.13 -5.39
N ALA A 264 -13.79 9.07 -4.70
CA ALA A 264 -14.19 10.10 -3.76
C ALA A 264 -13.20 10.20 -2.59
N TYR A 265 -12.80 9.05 -2.01
CA TYR A 265 -11.79 9.00 -0.95
C TYR A 265 -10.44 9.61 -1.37
N CYS A 266 -9.90 9.20 -2.52
CA CYS A 266 -8.64 9.72 -3.04
C CYS A 266 -8.69 11.20 -3.41
N SER A 267 -9.87 11.75 -3.71
CA SER A 267 -10.02 13.17 -4.04
C SER A 267 -9.68 14.10 -2.86
N ILE A 268 -9.82 13.59 -1.64
CA ILE A 268 -9.68 14.32 -0.38
C ILE A 268 -8.58 13.73 0.54
N LEU A 269 -7.80 12.76 0.03
CA LEU A 269 -6.77 12.06 0.79
C LEU A 269 -5.64 12.99 1.26
N TYR A 270 -5.28 13.98 0.42
CA TYR A 270 -4.21 14.94 0.70
C TYR A 270 -4.73 16.37 0.67
N LEU A 271 -4.40 17.16 1.71
CA LEU A 271 -4.79 18.57 1.78
C LEU A 271 -4.17 19.44 0.67
N LYS A 272 -2.94 19.11 0.26
CA LYS A 272 -2.23 19.78 -0.84
C LYS A 272 -1.67 18.69 -1.77
N PRO A 273 -2.48 18.21 -2.74
CA PRO A 273 -2.08 17.12 -3.62
C PRO A 273 -0.89 17.53 -4.49
N ARG A 274 0.17 16.72 -4.45
CA ARG A 274 1.39 16.89 -5.28
C ARG A 274 1.59 15.77 -6.31
N MET A 275 0.88 14.66 -6.12
CA MET A 275 0.89 13.50 -7.00
C MET A 275 -0.51 13.36 -7.62
N GLN A 276 -0.57 13.00 -8.89
CA GLN A 276 -1.84 12.70 -9.57
C GLN A 276 -2.21 11.24 -9.32
N ILE A 277 -3.44 11.01 -8.86
CA ILE A 277 -4.01 9.67 -8.69
C ILE A 277 -4.89 9.38 -9.91
N ILE A 278 -4.68 8.23 -10.54
CA ILE A 278 -5.47 7.74 -11.68
C ILE A 278 -6.08 6.41 -11.25
N ILE A 279 -7.41 6.33 -11.23
CA ILE A 279 -8.13 5.11 -10.90
C ILE A 279 -8.80 4.61 -12.17
N ARG A 280 -8.60 3.34 -12.53
CA ARG A 280 -9.27 2.68 -13.67
C ARG A 280 -9.13 3.49 -14.97
N GLY A 281 -7.92 3.99 -15.22
CA GLY A 281 -7.59 4.82 -16.39
C GLY A 281 -8.06 6.28 -16.34
N GLN A 282 -8.88 6.69 -15.37
CA GLN A 282 -9.37 8.07 -15.27
C GLN A 282 -8.78 8.82 -14.07
N ARG A 283 -8.19 9.99 -14.36
CA ARG A 283 -7.60 10.88 -13.35
C ARG A 283 -8.64 11.31 -12.30
N VAL A 284 -8.26 11.19 -11.03
CA VAL A 284 -9.03 11.70 -9.88
C VAL A 284 -8.85 13.21 -9.80
N LYS A 285 -9.96 13.94 -9.65
CA LYS A 285 -9.96 15.39 -9.43
C LYS A 285 -9.76 15.67 -7.94
N SER A 286 -8.52 15.83 -7.51
CA SER A 286 -8.22 16.15 -6.12
C SER A 286 -8.79 17.51 -5.72
N GLN A 287 -9.41 17.57 -4.55
CA GLN A 287 -10.04 18.75 -4.00
C GLN A 287 -9.13 19.37 -2.94
N LEU A 288 -8.98 20.69 -2.98
CA LEU A 288 -8.41 21.44 -1.87
C LEU A 288 -9.56 21.72 -0.91
N ILE A 289 -9.68 20.95 0.17
CA ILE A 289 -10.80 21.06 1.12
C ILE A 289 -10.96 22.51 1.61
N SER A 290 -9.87 23.19 1.90
CA SER A 290 -9.90 24.61 2.30
C SER A 290 -10.51 25.56 1.27
N LYS A 291 -10.58 25.17 -0.01
CA LYS A 291 -11.23 25.92 -1.09
C LYS A 291 -12.67 25.46 -1.37
N SER A 292 -13.08 24.31 -0.84
CA SER A 292 -14.44 23.77 -0.97
C SER A 292 -15.39 24.25 0.14
N LEU A 293 -14.88 25.05 1.09
CA LEU A 293 -15.62 25.61 2.21
C LEU A 293 -16.06 27.06 1.93
N ALA A 294 -17.29 27.39 2.31
CA ALA A 294 -17.81 28.74 2.44
C ALA A 294 -17.70 29.22 3.89
N HIS A 295 -17.72 30.54 4.10
CA HIS A 295 -17.65 31.16 5.44
C HIS A 295 -16.45 30.68 6.27
N ILE A 296 -15.27 30.67 5.63
CA ILE A 296 -14.06 30.14 6.26
C ILE A 296 -13.69 31.01 7.46
N ALA A 297 -13.62 30.38 8.63
CA ALA A 297 -13.03 30.95 9.83
C ALA A 297 -11.72 30.21 10.15
N GLN A 298 -10.74 30.94 10.66
CA GLN A 298 -9.46 30.38 11.06
C GLN A 298 -9.31 30.52 12.57
N ASP A 299 -8.91 29.45 13.25
CA ASP A 299 -8.56 29.48 14.67
C ASP A 299 -7.17 28.88 14.89
N ASN A 300 -6.56 29.19 16.03
CA ASN A 300 -5.23 28.74 16.39
C ASN A 300 -5.32 27.80 17.60
N TYR A 301 -4.97 26.55 17.40
CA TYR A 301 -4.86 25.57 18.48
C TYR A 301 -3.42 25.49 18.99
N ARG A 302 -3.24 25.71 20.30
CA ARG A 302 -1.96 25.60 21.01
C ARG A 302 -2.04 24.51 22.08
N PRO A 303 -1.51 23.30 21.83
CA PRO A 303 -1.42 22.27 22.85
C PRO A 303 -0.51 22.73 24.00
N SER A 304 -0.89 22.41 25.24
CA SER A 304 -0.15 22.82 26.45
C SER A 304 1.29 22.30 26.50
N PHE A 305 1.57 21.19 25.83
CA PHE A 305 2.90 20.57 25.75
C PHE A 305 3.78 21.10 24.60
N LEU A 306 3.29 22.01 23.75
CA LEU A 306 4.07 22.61 22.65
C LEU A 306 4.46 24.05 22.97
N VAL A 307 5.76 24.31 23.01
CA VAL A 307 6.33 25.61 23.38
C VAL A 307 6.12 26.66 22.28
N SER A 308 6.10 26.28 20.99
CA SER A 308 6.10 27.24 19.87
C SER A 308 5.27 26.89 18.61
N LEU A 309 4.67 25.70 18.51
CA LEU A 309 3.90 25.31 17.32
C LEU A 309 2.42 25.69 17.47
N GLN A 310 1.97 26.65 16.67
CA GLN A 310 0.55 26.96 16.46
C GLN A 310 0.02 26.08 15.33
N ASN A 311 -0.98 25.25 15.63
CA ASN A 311 -1.72 24.53 14.60
C ASN A 311 -2.89 25.39 14.14
N ILE A 312 -3.00 25.60 12.83
CA ILE A 312 -4.09 26.37 12.25
C ILE A 312 -5.27 25.44 12.00
N LEU A 313 -6.41 25.74 12.62
CA LEU A 313 -7.69 25.13 12.37
C LEU A 313 -8.45 25.96 11.34
N PHE A 314 -9.06 25.28 10.35
CA PHE A 314 -9.97 25.91 9.39
C PHE A 314 -11.37 25.37 9.63
N PHE A 315 -12.31 26.26 9.88
CA PHE A 315 -13.74 25.97 9.98
C PHE A 315 -14.43 26.54 8.75
N GLY A 316 -15.47 25.89 8.28
CA GLY A 316 -16.29 26.42 7.20
C GLY A 316 -17.44 25.48 6.86
N VAL A 317 -18.43 26.01 6.15
CA VAL A 317 -19.60 25.25 5.68
C VAL A 317 -19.28 24.68 4.32
N HIS A 318 -19.51 23.38 4.12
CA HIS A 318 -19.25 22.77 2.81
C HIS A 318 -20.16 23.38 1.73
N THR A 319 -19.58 23.89 0.65
CA THR A 319 -20.32 24.65 -0.39
C THR A 319 -21.44 23.85 -1.07
N HIS A 320 -21.29 22.53 -1.20
CA HIS A 320 -22.37 21.65 -1.67
C HIS A 320 -23.58 21.58 -0.70
N ILE A 321 -23.35 21.71 0.61
CA ILE A 321 -24.44 21.79 1.60
C ILE A 321 -25.16 23.14 1.48
N THR A 322 -24.43 24.22 1.18
CA THR A 322 -25.01 25.55 0.95
C THR A 322 -25.94 25.57 -0.28
N LEU A 323 -25.57 24.86 -1.36
CA LEU A 323 -26.40 24.72 -2.55
C LEU A 323 -27.68 23.92 -2.29
N LEU A 324 -27.60 22.81 -1.56
CA LEU A 324 -28.76 22.02 -1.13
C LEU A 324 -29.71 22.83 -0.22
N LEU A 325 -29.16 23.59 0.73
CA LEU A 325 -29.93 24.50 1.58
C LEU A 325 -30.65 25.58 0.76
N SER A 326 -29.99 26.16 -0.25
CA SER A 326 -30.61 27.18 -1.11
C SER A 326 -31.75 26.64 -1.99
N GLN A 327 -31.68 25.37 -2.40
CA GLN A 327 -32.75 24.70 -3.14
C GLN A 327 -33.90 24.23 -2.23
N HIS A 328 -33.61 23.77 -1.01
CA HIS A 328 -34.63 23.31 -0.05
C HIS A 328 -35.41 24.46 0.61
N PHE A 329 -34.78 25.61 0.85
CA PHE A 329 -35.45 26.81 1.39
C PHE A 329 -36.54 27.37 0.47
N LEU A 330 -36.51 27.02 -0.82
CA LEU A 330 -37.58 27.38 -1.76
C LEU A 330 -38.77 26.41 -1.72
N THR A 331 -38.65 25.24 -1.06
CA THR A 331 -39.69 24.21 -1.15
C THR A 331 -40.35 23.82 0.18
N GLN A 332 -39.68 23.62 1.32
CA GLN A 332 -40.40 23.31 2.58
C GLN A 332 -39.58 23.68 3.83
N GLY A 333 -40.28 24.26 4.82
CA GLY A 333 -39.74 24.51 6.15
C GLY A 333 -39.75 23.23 6.99
N SER A 334 -38.57 22.68 7.26
CA SER A 334 -38.38 21.64 8.28
C SER A 334 -37.00 21.80 8.93
N GLU A 335 -36.96 21.67 10.26
CA GLU A 335 -35.73 21.65 11.07
C GLU A 335 -34.75 20.59 10.56
N GLN A 336 -33.55 21.01 10.14
CA GLN A 336 -32.47 20.10 9.78
C GLN A 336 -31.49 19.94 10.94
N THR A 337 -31.25 18.70 11.32
CA THR A 337 -30.09 18.25 12.10
C THR A 337 -28.81 18.70 11.40
N ARG A 338 -28.07 19.63 12.00
CA ARG A 338 -26.77 20.08 11.49
C ARG A 338 -25.73 19.00 11.78
N THR A 339 -25.37 18.19 10.78
CA THR A 339 -24.21 17.31 10.87
C THR A 339 -22.92 18.12 10.81
N HIS A 340 -22.15 18.10 11.90
CA HIS A 340 -20.83 18.70 11.98
C HIS A 340 -19.79 17.62 11.67
N HIS A 341 -18.84 17.90 10.77
CA HIS A 341 -17.78 16.95 10.40
C HIS A 341 -16.42 17.55 10.73
N PHE A 342 -15.62 16.82 11.50
CA PHE A 342 -14.24 17.21 11.81
C PHE A 342 -13.25 16.47 10.92
N TRP A 343 -12.36 17.25 10.30
CA TRP A 343 -11.28 16.75 9.46
C TRP A 343 -9.95 16.89 10.19
N ILE A 344 -9.42 15.78 10.69
CA ILE A 344 -8.13 15.75 11.39
C ILE A 344 -7.07 15.20 10.44
N GLN A 345 -5.92 15.87 10.41
CA GLN A 345 -4.79 15.51 9.57
C GLN A 345 -3.55 15.25 10.41
N HIS A 346 -2.80 14.21 10.05
CA HIS A 346 -1.44 13.99 10.53
C HIS A 346 -0.50 13.87 9.32
N GLN A 347 0.60 14.63 9.30
CA GLN A 347 1.65 14.55 8.26
C GLN A 347 1.15 14.61 6.80
N LYS A 348 0.15 15.46 6.50
CA LYS A 348 -0.46 15.70 5.16
C LYS A 348 -1.50 14.67 4.71
N GLN A 349 -1.73 13.62 5.48
CA GLN A 349 -2.76 12.62 5.23
C GLN A 349 -3.94 12.79 6.20
N ARG A 350 -5.16 12.56 5.71
CA ARG A 350 -6.37 12.46 6.55
C ARG A 350 -6.20 11.34 7.58
N ALA A 351 -6.40 11.63 8.86
CA ALA A 351 -6.20 10.71 9.96
C ALA A 351 -7.52 10.25 10.63
N LEU A 352 -8.54 11.12 10.69
CA LEU A 352 -9.84 10.80 11.28
C LEU A 352 -10.99 11.54 10.60
N TRP A 353 -12.17 10.93 10.72
CA TRP A 353 -13.48 11.52 10.50
C TRP A 353 -14.39 11.00 11.60
N ASP A 354 -14.85 11.88 12.47
CA ASP A 354 -15.90 11.54 13.43
C ASP A 354 -17.25 11.99 12.87
N TYR A 355 -18.21 11.06 12.88
CA TYR A 355 -19.62 11.35 12.95
C TYR A 355 -20.01 11.44 14.44
N ASP A 356 -20.95 12.34 14.71
CA ASP A 356 -21.55 12.62 16.02
C ASP A 356 -20.70 13.46 16.97
N VAL A 357 -20.94 14.77 16.90
CA VAL A 357 -20.98 15.59 18.11
C VAL A 357 -22.46 15.83 18.42
N PRO A 358 -22.98 15.37 19.57
CA PRO A 358 -24.38 15.57 19.95
C PRO A 358 -24.77 17.05 20.10
#